data_AF-A0A8C8EMW2-F1
#
_entry.id   AF-A0A8C8EMW2-F1
#
_cell.length_a   1.000
_cell.length_b   1.000
_cell.length_c   1.000
_cell.angle_alpha   90.00
_cell.angle_beta   90.00
_cell.angle_gamma   90.00
#
_symmetry.space_group_name_H-M   'P 1'
#
loop_
_entity.id
_entity.type
_entity.pdbx_description
1 polymer ?
#
loop_
_entity_poly.entity_id
_entity_poly.type
_entity_poly.pdbx_seq_one_letter_code
_entity_poly.pdbx_strand_id
1 'polypeptide(L)'
;CSQISQSTPLGPYIAGITNRNTNLGIRGFMLFSIGVFLALVLNLLQVQRNVTLFPPDVISSIFSSAWWVPPCCGTASAMIGLLYPCIDSRLGEPHKFKREWSSVMRCVAVFVGINHASAKVDFANNVQLSLTLAALSIGLWWTFDRSRSGFGLGVVIALLATLSTQLLVYNGVFQYTSPDFLYIRSWLPCIFFAGVITMGNIGRQLALYECKRMSGKTHQD
;
A
#
# COMPACT_ATOMS: atom_id res chain seq x y z
N CYS A 1 -61.83 -13.55 15.14
CA CYS A 1 -61.07 -12.64 14.25
C CYS A 1 -59.68 -12.44 14.84
N SER A 2 -58.60 -12.98 14.25
CA SER A 2 -57.95 -12.43 13.05
C SER A 2 -57.39 -11.03 13.37
N GLN A 3 -56.09 -10.73 13.48
CA GLN A 3 -54.89 -11.32 12.87
C GLN A 3 -53.61 -10.95 13.62
N ILE A 4 -52.63 -11.82 13.42
CA ILE A 4 -51.20 -11.71 13.69
C ILE A 4 -50.56 -10.71 12.69
N SER A 5 -49.67 -9.84 13.13
CA SER A 5 -48.48 -9.41 12.34
C SER A 5 -47.52 -8.64 13.23
N GLN A 6 -46.49 -9.32 13.73
CA GLN A 6 -45.14 -9.37 13.16
C GLN A 6 -44.24 -8.27 13.72
N SER A 7 -43.58 -8.63 14.81
CA SER A 7 -42.25 -8.15 15.15
C SER A 7 -41.36 -8.14 13.90
N THR A 8 -40.84 -6.97 13.52
CA THR A 8 -39.85 -6.86 12.45
C THR A 8 -38.44 -6.87 13.06
N PRO A 9 -37.62 -7.93 12.89
CA PRO A 9 -36.24 -7.95 13.37
C PRO A 9 -35.25 -7.36 12.34
N LEU A 10 -35.70 -6.49 11.43
CA LEU A 10 -34.85 -5.95 10.34
C LEU A 10 -33.95 -4.78 10.78
N GLY A 11 -34.32 -4.05 11.84
CA GLY A 11 -33.60 -2.86 12.31
C GLY A 11 -32.16 -3.12 12.79
N PRO A 12 -31.89 -4.15 13.61
CA PRO A 12 -30.55 -4.45 14.10
C PRO A 12 -29.59 -4.91 12.98
N TYR A 13 -30.12 -5.67 12.01
CA TYR A 13 -29.32 -6.21 10.90
C TYR A 13 -28.89 -5.12 9.91
N ILE A 14 -29.81 -4.21 9.55
CA ILE A 14 -29.52 -3.08 8.66
C ILE A 14 -28.56 -2.09 9.33
N ALA A 15 -28.74 -1.81 10.63
CA ALA A 15 -27.80 -0.97 11.40
C ALA A 15 -26.41 -1.61 11.47
N GLY A 16 -26.32 -2.93 11.67
CA GLY A 16 -25.06 -3.68 11.66
C GLY A 16 -24.34 -3.66 10.31
N ILE A 17 -25.07 -3.86 9.20
CA ILE A 17 -24.52 -3.78 7.84
C ILE A 17 -24.03 -2.36 7.53
N THR A 18 -24.84 -1.35 7.86
CA THR A 18 -24.50 0.06 7.60
C THR A 18 -23.23 0.44 8.35
N ASN A 19 -23.11 0.06 9.64
CA ASN A 19 -21.92 0.34 10.44
C ASN A 19 -20.67 -0.36 9.87
N ARG A 20 -20.80 -1.61 9.41
CA ARG A 20 -19.71 -2.35 8.75
C ARG A 20 -19.25 -1.68 7.46
N ASN A 21 -20.18 -1.27 6.60
CA ASN A 21 -19.87 -0.58 5.34
C ASN A 21 -19.22 0.79 5.59
N THR A 22 -19.69 1.53 6.59
CA THR A 22 -19.09 2.80 7.00
C THR A 22 -17.67 2.63 7.53
N ASN A 23 -17.41 1.62 8.38
CA ASN A 23 -16.06 1.35 8.86
C ASN A 23 -15.11 0.95 7.71
N LEU A 24 -15.55 0.07 6.80
CA LEU A 24 -14.81 -0.27 5.58
C LEU A 24 -14.50 0.97 4.73
N GLY A 25 -15.46 1.88 4.58
CA GLY A 25 -15.28 3.16 3.88
C GLY A 25 -14.24 4.06 4.54
N ILE A 26 -14.31 4.24 5.86
CA ILE A 26 -13.35 5.04 6.64
C ILE A 26 -11.94 4.46 6.50
N ARG A 27 -11.82 3.14 6.61
CA ARG A 27 -10.55 2.45 6.46
C ARG A 27 -9.96 2.57 5.06
N GLY A 28 -10.78 2.43 4.03
CA GLY A 28 -10.38 2.69 2.65
C GLY A 28 -9.87 4.12 2.47
N PHE A 29 -10.58 5.10 3.02
CA PHE A 29 -10.19 6.52 2.97
C PHE A 29 -8.87 6.82 3.71
N MET A 30 -8.66 6.22 4.88
CA MET A 30 -7.40 6.35 5.62
C MET A 30 -6.22 5.76 4.84
N LEU A 31 -6.39 4.55 4.29
CA LEU A 31 -5.37 3.90 3.47
C LEU A 31 -5.07 4.70 2.19
N PHE A 32 -6.09 5.26 1.55
CA PHE A 32 -5.94 6.14 0.40
C PHE A 32 -5.09 7.37 0.76
N SER A 33 -5.44 8.05 1.84
CA SER A 33 -4.75 9.26 2.31
C SER A 33 -3.28 8.99 2.65
N ILE A 34 -3.01 7.87 3.35
CA ILE A 34 -1.64 7.43 3.67
C ILE A 34 -0.86 7.10 2.38
N GLY A 35 -1.50 6.45 1.41
CA GLY A 35 -0.93 6.15 0.10
C GLY A 35 -0.54 7.39 -0.69
N VAL A 36 -1.44 8.38 -0.77
CA VAL A 36 -1.17 9.68 -1.42
C VAL A 36 -0.01 10.39 -0.72
N PHE A 37 -0.04 10.46 0.62
CA PHE A 37 1.02 11.10 1.39
C PHE A 37 2.39 10.46 1.16
N LEU A 38 2.48 9.13 1.23
CA LEU A 38 3.73 8.42 0.96
C LEU A 38 4.20 8.62 -0.48
N ALA A 39 3.30 8.58 -1.47
CA ALA A 39 3.64 8.85 -2.86
C ALA A 39 4.22 10.26 -3.04
N LEU A 40 3.63 11.27 -2.39
CA LEU A 40 4.14 12.65 -2.42
C LEU A 40 5.52 12.75 -1.76
N VAL A 41 5.72 12.14 -0.59
CA VAL A 41 7.02 12.13 0.10
C VAL A 41 8.09 11.47 -0.77
N LEU A 42 7.81 10.32 -1.36
CA LEU A 42 8.75 9.63 -2.25
C LEU A 42 9.06 10.45 -3.50
N ASN A 43 8.05 11.08 -4.11
CA ASN A 43 8.24 11.97 -5.25
C ASN A 43 9.12 13.17 -4.90
N LEU A 44 8.88 13.81 -3.75
CA LEU A 44 9.73 14.91 -3.26
C LEU A 44 11.17 14.46 -3.04
N LEU A 45 11.39 13.29 -2.44
CA LEU A 45 12.73 12.74 -2.24
C LEU A 45 13.47 12.43 -3.55
N GLN A 46 12.72 12.02 -4.59
CA GLN A 46 13.27 11.81 -5.94
C GLN A 46 13.61 13.14 -6.63
N VAL A 47 12.79 14.18 -6.45
CA VAL A 47 12.98 15.50 -7.09
C VAL A 47 14.10 16.32 -6.44
N GLN A 48 14.22 16.31 -5.11
CA GLN A 48 15.29 17.01 -4.37
C GLN A 48 16.71 16.58 -4.80
N ARG A 49 16.85 15.42 -5.46
CA ARG A 49 18.12 14.93 -6.01
C ARG A 49 18.45 15.48 -7.39
N ASN A 50 17.45 15.85 -8.19
CA ASN A 50 17.68 16.19 -9.60
C ASN A 50 18.06 17.67 -9.80
N VAL A 51 17.76 18.55 -8.83
CA VAL A 51 18.17 19.96 -8.88
C VAL A 51 18.38 20.49 -7.45
N THR A 52 19.62 20.72 -7.04
CA THR A 52 19.97 21.36 -5.75
C THR A 52 19.80 22.89 -5.75
N LEU A 53 19.15 23.46 -6.78
CA LEU A 53 18.89 24.89 -6.95
C LEU A 53 17.44 25.07 -7.45
N PHE A 54 16.49 25.36 -6.56
CA PHE A 54 15.07 25.48 -6.92
C PHE A 54 14.71 26.88 -7.43
N PRO A 55 14.27 27.02 -8.70
CA PRO A 55 13.25 27.99 -9.08
C PRO A 55 11.83 27.43 -8.78
N PRO A 56 10.88 28.26 -8.35
CA PRO A 56 9.51 27.85 -7.96
C PRO A 56 8.67 27.23 -9.11
N ASP A 57 9.09 27.41 -10.37
CA ASP A 57 8.32 26.99 -11.54
C ASP A 57 8.30 25.47 -11.76
N VAL A 58 9.33 24.73 -11.33
CA VAL A 58 9.43 23.27 -11.54
C VAL A 58 8.46 22.50 -10.64
N ILE A 59 8.21 22.99 -9.42
CA ILE A 59 7.23 22.38 -8.50
C ILE A 59 5.83 22.44 -9.13
N SER A 60 5.48 23.58 -9.75
CA SER A 60 4.19 23.73 -10.43
C SER A 60 4.04 22.84 -11.66
N SER A 61 5.12 22.61 -12.42
CA SER A 61 5.12 21.77 -13.62
C SER A 61 5.00 20.27 -13.33
N ILE A 62 5.64 19.77 -12.25
CA ILE A 62 5.53 18.38 -11.82
C ILE A 62 4.14 18.07 -11.24
N PHE A 63 3.58 19.01 -10.47
CA PHE A 63 2.19 18.93 -10.02
C PHE A 63 1.19 19.00 -11.18
N SER A 64 1.58 19.48 -12.37
CA SER A 64 0.72 19.52 -13.56
C SER A 64 0.89 18.31 -14.48
N SER A 65 2.08 17.72 -14.60
CA SER A 65 2.35 16.59 -15.52
C SER A 65 2.19 15.20 -14.88
N ALA A 66 2.40 15.08 -13.56
CA ALA A 66 2.32 13.81 -12.83
C ALA A 66 1.23 13.78 -11.75
N TRP A 67 0.25 14.69 -11.83
CA TRP A 67 -0.85 14.82 -10.85
C TRP A 67 -1.67 13.55 -10.64
N TRP A 68 -1.68 12.65 -11.64
CA TRP A 68 -2.39 11.38 -11.63
C TRP A 68 -1.67 10.28 -10.84
N VAL A 69 -0.36 10.42 -10.60
CA VAL A 69 0.45 9.41 -9.91
C VAL A 69 0.06 9.28 -8.43
N PRO A 70 -0.03 10.37 -7.63
CA PRO A 70 -0.43 10.24 -6.23
C PRO A 70 -1.83 9.65 -6.03
N PRO A 71 -2.88 10.07 -6.78
CA PRO A 71 -4.19 9.41 -6.74
C PRO A 71 -4.13 7.93 -7.11
N CYS A 72 -3.38 7.54 -8.14
CA CYS A 72 -3.22 6.13 -8.54
C CYS A 72 -2.54 5.29 -7.44
N CYS A 73 -1.51 5.83 -6.78
CA CYS A 73 -0.85 5.17 -5.65
C CYS A 73 -1.80 5.07 -4.44
N GLY A 74 -2.60 6.12 -4.20
CA GLY A 74 -3.62 6.13 -3.16
C GLY A 74 -4.68 5.04 -3.37
N THR A 75 -5.24 4.93 -4.57
CA THR A 75 -6.25 3.91 -4.88
C THR A 75 -5.68 2.50 -4.79
N ALA A 76 -4.47 2.28 -5.30
CA ALA A 76 -3.77 1.00 -5.16
C ALA A 76 -3.54 0.64 -3.68
N SER A 77 -3.11 1.60 -2.87
CA SER A 77 -2.89 1.40 -1.42
C SER A 77 -4.17 1.04 -0.67
N ALA A 78 -5.29 1.70 -0.99
CA ALA A 78 -6.60 1.37 -0.44
C ALA A 78 -7.04 -0.04 -0.85
N MET A 79 -6.88 -0.39 -2.13
CA MET A 79 -7.23 -1.71 -2.64
C MET A 79 -6.41 -2.81 -1.95
N ILE A 80 -5.08 -2.66 -1.88
CA ILE A 80 -4.17 -3.61 -1.24
C ILE A 80 -4.48 -3.74 0.25
N GLY A 81 -4.61 -2.61 0.94
CA GLY A 81 -4.83 -2.56 2.38
C GLY A 81 -6.19 -3.13 2.79
N LEU A 82 -7.20 -3.11 1.91
CA LEU A 82 -8.48 -3.80 2.11
C LEU A 82 -8.40 -5.29 1.74
N LEU A 83 -7.73 -5.62 0.63
CA LEU A 83 -7.62 -6.98 0.09
C LEU A 83 -6.88 -7.94 1.05
N TYR A 84 -5.79 -7.48 1.67
CA TYR A 84 -4.93 -8.30 2.52
C TYR A 84 -5.71 -9.01 3.66
N PRO A 85 -6.41 -8.30 4.56
CA PRO A 85 -7.14 -8.97 5.63
C PRO A 85 -8.37 -9.75 5.17
N CYS A 86 -8.95 -9.44 3.99
CA CYS A 86 -9.98 -10.30 3.40
C CYS A 86 -9.41 -11.68 3.02
N ILE A 87 -8.22 -11.70 2.42
CA ILE A 87 -7.57 -12.94 2.00
C ILE A 87 -7.02 -13.70 3.21
N ASP A 88 -6.47 -13.01 4.21
CA ASP A 88 -6.06 -13.66 5.46
C ASP A 88 -7.25 -14.32 6.18
N SER A 89 -8.40 -13.65 6.20
CA SER A 89 -9.63 -14.22 6.76
C SER A 89 -10.11 -15.45 5.99
N ARG A 90 -9.89 -15.51 4.67
CA ARG A 90 -10.25 -16.65 3.83
C ARG A 90 -9.29 -17.83 3.98
N LEU A 91 -8.01 -17.53 4.20
CA LEU A 91 -6.96 -18.54 4.38
C LEU A 91 -6.87 -19.07 5.81
N GLY A 92 -7.63 -18.48 6.75
CA GLY A 92 -7.67 -18.93 8.14
C GLY A 92 -6.35 -18.74 8.89
N GLU A 93 -5.42 -17.95 8.36
CA GLU A 93 -4.20 -17.56 9.06
C GLU A 93 -4.62 -16.70 10.26
N PRO A 94 -4.53 -17.20 11.50
CA PRO A 94 -4.89 -16.40 12.66
C PRO A 94 -3.91 -15.23 12.68
N HIS A 95 -4.40 -14.02 12.98
CA HIS A 95 -3.56 -12.85 13.25
C HIS A 95 -2.69 -13.12 14.50
N LYS A 96 -1.69 -14.01 14.38
CA LYS A 96 -0.86 -14.50 15.48
C LYS A 96 0.19 -13.49 15.89
N PHE A 97 0.47 -12.50 15.06
CA PHE A 97 1.34 -11.40 15.44
C PHE A 97 0.49 -10.30 16.07
N LYS A 98 0.64 -10.11 17.39
CA LYS A 98 0.36 -8.83 18.05
C LYS A 98 1.29 -7.80 17.41
N ARG A 99 0.98 -7.35 16.20
CA ARG A 99 1.71 -6.25 15.60
C ARG A 99 1.42 -5.04 16.47
N GLU A 100 2.48 -4.39 16.89
CA GLU A 100 2.39 -3.07 17.49
C GLU A 100 2.49 -2.04 16.38
N TRP A 101 1.86 -0.88 16.57
CA TRP A 101 2.01 0.26 15.66
C TRP A 101 3.49 0.63 15.46
N SER A 102 4.34 0.39 16.46
CA SER A 102 5.80 0.51 16.37
C SER A 102 6.40 -0.31 15.22
N SER A 103 5.98 -1.56 15.04
CA SER A 103 6.47 -2.42 13.95
C SER A 103 6.04 -1.89 12.57
N VAL A 104 4.82 -1.36 12.46
CA VAL A 104 4.34 -0.75 11.22
C VAL A 104 5.09 0.53 10.89
N MET A 105 5.32 1.41 11.87
CA MET A 105 6.10 2.63 11.67
C MET A 105 7.55 2.32 11.26
N ARG A 106 8.16 1.29 11.84
CA ARG A 106 9.49 0.80 11.41
C ARG A 106 9.46 0.28 9.97
N CYS A 107 8.43 -0.47 9.58
CA CYS A 107 8.25 -0.95 8.22
C CYS A 107 8.14 0.22 7.22
N VAL A 108 7.35 1.24 7.54
CA VAL A 108 7.23 2.47 6.73
C VAL A 108 8.56 3.21 6.63
N ALA A 109 9.28 3.37 7.75
CA ALA A 109 10.59 4.02 7.76
C ALA A 109 11.62 3.28 6.90
N VAL A 110 11.67 1.94 7.00
CA VAL A 110 12.53 1.11 6.15
C VAL A 110 12.12 1.21 4.69
N PHE A 111 10.82 1.19 4.37
CA PHE A 111 10.32 1.36 3.01
C PHE A 111 10.74 2.72 2.41
N VAL A 112 10.53 3.82 3.14
CA VAL A 112 10.99 5.16 2.71
C VAL A 112 12.51 5.19 2.57
N GLY A 113 13.25 4.56 3.48
CA GLY A 113 14.70 4.43 3.42
C GLY A 113 15.20 3.66 2.19
N ILE A 114 14.54 2.54 1.84
CA ILE A 114 14.83 1.75 0.63
C ILE A 114 14.61 2.61 -0.62
N ASN A 115 13.48 3.32 -0.70
CA ASN A 115 13.18 4.21 -1.81
C ASN A 115 14.21 5.34 -1.92
N HIS A 116 14.56 5.97 -0.79
CA HIS A 116 15.59 7.01 -0.74
C HIS A 116 16.96 6.47 -1.18
N ALA A 117 17.37 5.30 -0.69
CA ALA A 117 18.62 4.66 -1.08
C ALA A 117 18.62 4.30 -2.58
N SER A 118 17.52 3.77 -3.11
CA SER A 118 17.40 3.43 -4.53
C SER A 118 17.50 4.64 -5.46
N ALA A 119 17.08 5.83 -4.99
CA ALA A 119 17.20 7.08 -5.72
C ALA A 119 18.56 7.78 -5.50
N LYS A 120 19.31 7.41 -4.45
CA LYS A 120 20.58 8.06 -4.07
C LYS A 120 21.81 7.29 -4.53
N VAL A 121 21.75 5.96 -4.64
CA VAL A 121 22.92 5.15 -4.95
C VAL A 121 22.98 4.88 -6.45
N ASP A 122 23.83 5.62 -7.15
CA ASP A 122 24.24 5.33 -8.52
C ASP A 122 25.20 4.13 -8.52
N PHE A 123 24.64 2.92 -8.45
CA PHE A 123 25.46 1.72 -8.58
C PHE A 123 25.96 1.60 -10.03
N ALA A 124 27.26 1.35 -10.19
CA ALA A 124 27.88 1.12 -11.49
C ALA A 124 27.34 -0.13 -12.23
N ASN A 125 26.56 -0.98 -11.56
CA ASN A 125 25.96 -2.19 -12.13
C ASN A 125 24.51 -2.37 -11.64
N ASN A 126 23.55 -2.37 -12.56
CA ASN A 126 22.11 -2.50 -12.29
C ASN A 126 21.75 -3.83 -11.59
N VAL A 127 22.56 -4.87 -11.78
CA VAL A 127 22.37 -6.17 -11.12
C VAL A 127 22.59 -6.07 -9.61
N GLN A 128 23.64 -5.37 -9.17
CA GLN A 128 23.96 -5.23 -7.74
C GLN A 128 22.89 -4.44 -6.99
N LEU A 129 22.37 -3.39 -7.63
CA LEU A 129 21.26 -2.60 -7.09
C LEU A 129 20.00 -3.47 -6.96
N SER A 130 19.63 -4.23 -8.00
CA SER A 130 18.45 -5.09 -7.97
C SER A 130 18.55 -6.20 -6.91
N LEU A 131 19.73 -6.83 -6.75
CA LEU A 131 19.96 -7.87 -5.76
C LEU A 131 19.86 -7.34 -4.32
N THR A 132 20.41 -6.15 -4.08
CA THR A 132 20.36 -5.49 -2.77
C THR A 132 18.93 -5.09 -2.42
N LEU A 133 18.19 -4.53 -3.37
CA LEU A 133 16.77 -4.19 -3.21
C LEU A 133 15.90 -5.42 -2.98
N ALA A 134 16.17 -6.51 -3.70
CA ALA A 134 15.49 -7.79 -3.48
C ALA A 134 15.77 -8.32 -2.07
N ALA A 135 17.03 -8.33 -1.62
CA ALA A 135 17.41 -8.77 -0.29
C ALA A 135 16.75 -7.91 0.82
N LEU A 136 16.74 -6.58 0.66
CA LEU A 136 16.07 -5.67 1.59
C LEU A 136 14.55 -5.86 1.61
N SER A 137 13.94 -6.11 0.45
CA SER A 137 12.49 -6.34 0.32
C SER A 137 12.07 -7.67 0.94
N ILE A 138 12.85 -8.73 0.72
CA ILE A 138 12.67 -10.05 1.38
C ILE A 138 12.92 -9.93 2.88
N GLY A 139 13.96 -9.18 3.30
CA GLY A 139 14.25 -8.91 4.70
C GLY A 139 13.14 -8.13 5.41
N LEU A 140 12.50 -7.19 4.73
CA LEU A 140 11.33 -6.45 5.23
C LEU A 140 10.15 -7.42 5.42
N TRP A 141 9.86 -8.27 4.43
CA TRP A 141 8.83 -9.29 4.57
C TRP A 141 9.14 -10.25 5.72
N TRP A 142 10.37 -10.75 5.84
CA TRP A 142 10.76 -11.69 6.88
C TRP A 142 10.69 -11.08 8.29
N THR A 143 11.17 -9.84 8.45
CA THR A 143 11.26 -9.15 9.74
C THR A 143 9.90 -8.65 10.22
N PHE A 144 9.11 -8.05 9.33
CA PHE A 144 7.88 -7.38 9.73
C PHE A 144 6.65 -8.24 9.53
N ASP A 145 6.56 -9.05 8.46
CA ASP A 145 5.34 -9.73 8.05
C ASP A 145 5.27 -11.23 8.28
N ARG A 146 6.33 -11.96 7.89
CA ARG A 146 6.50 -13.41 8.05
C ARG A 146 5.28 -14.25 7.61
N SER A 147 4.38 -13.67 6.82
CA SER A 147 3.11 -14.27 6.41
C SER A 147 3.22 -14.83 5.00
N ARG A 148 2.75 -16.07 4.80
CA ARG A 148 2.74 -16.75 3.50
C ARG A 148 1.77 -16.08 2.51
N SER A 149 0.60 -15.68 2.99
CA SER A 149 -0.38 -14.92 2.18
C SER A 149 0.18 -13.55 1.79
N GLY A 150 0.90 -12.90 2.71
CA GLY A 150 1.56 -11.63 2.46
C GLY A 150 2.63 -11.71 1.36
N PHE A 151 3.44 -12.78 1.36
CA PHE A 151 4.43 -13.00 0.30
C PHE A 151 3.77 -13.23 -1.06
N GLY A 152 2.82 -14.18 -1.12
CA GLY A 152 2.15 -14.53 -2.39
C GLY A 152 1.41 -13.36 -3.02
N LEU A 153 0.61 -12.63 -2.23
CA LEU A 153 -0.08 -11.42 -2.69
C LEU A 153 0.91 -10.32 -3.08
N GLY A 154 1.98 -10.15 -2.30
CA GLY A 154 3.05 -9.20 -2.59
C GLY A 154 3.65 -9.42 -3.97
N VAL A 155 4.02 -10.67 -4.30
CA VAL A 155 4.59 -11.03 -5.60
C VAL A 155 3.59 -10.78 -6.73
N VAL A 156 2.35 -11.26 -6.59
CA VAL A 156 1.32 -11.09 -7.63
C VAL A 156 1.05 -9.62 -7.92
N ILE A 157 0.86 -8.81 -6.88
CA ILE A 157 0.56 -7.38 -7.04
C ILE A 157 1.79 -6.62 -7.57
N ALA A 158 3.01 -6.98 -7.15
CA ALA A 158 4.23 -6.37 -7.68
C ALA A 158 4.41 -6.64 -9.18
N LEU A 159 4.11 -7.87 -9.63
CA LEU A 159 4.12 -8.21 -11.06
C LEU A 159 3.05 -7.45 -11.83
N LEU A 160 1.82 -7.39 -11.32
CA LEU A 160 0.74 -6.62 -11.94
C LEU A 160 1.05 -5.12 -12.01
N ALA A 161 1.64 -4.54 -10.97
CA ALA A 161 2.06 -3.15 -10.95
C ALA A 161 3.17 -2.90 -11.98
N THR A 162 4.15 -3.79 -12.06
CA THR A 162 5.25 -3.73 -13.04
C THR A 162 4.71 -3.81 -14.48
N LEU A 163 3.78 -4.73 -14.75
CA LEU A 163 3.12 -4.86 -16.04
C LEU A 163 2.27 -3.64 -16.38
N SER A 164 1.55 -3.08 -15.40
CA SER A 164 0.78 -1.86 -15.58
C SER A 164 1.71 -0.69 -15.96
N THR A 165 2.83 -0.52 -15.25
CA THR A 165 3.83 0.49 -15.62
C THR A 165 4.41 0.24 -17.01
N GLN A 166 4.66 -1.01 -17.40
CA GLN A 166 5.11 -1.35 -18.75
C GLN A 166 4.11 -0.90 -19.81
N LEU A 167 2.82 -1.17 -19.59
CA LEU A 167 1.75 -0.76 -20.49
C LEU A 167 1.64 0.75 -20.58
N LEU A 168 1.78 1.48 -19.47
CA LEU A 168 1.73 2.94 -19.48
C LEU A 168 2.92 3.56 -20.22
N VAL A 169 4.11 2.97 -20.10
CA VAL A 169 5.29 3.38 -20.88
C VAL A 169 5.08 3.10 -22.37
N TYR A 170 4.55 1.93 -22.70
CA TYR A 170 4.27 1.55 -24.10
C TYR A 170 3.23 2.46 -24.76
N ASN A 171 2.21 2.89 -24.02
CA ASN A 171 1.20 3.85 -24.50
C ASN A 171 1.71 5.31 -24.53
N GLY A 172 2.99 5.56 -24.21
CA GLY A 172 3.61 6.88 -24.26
C GLY A 172 3.17 7.86 -23.16
N VAL A 173 2.40 7.39 -22.16
CA VAL A 173 1.92 8.21 -21.04
C VAL A 173 3.05 8.49 -20.03
N PHE A 174 4.06 7.61 -19.99
CA PHE A 174 5.23 7.75 -19.10
C PHE A 174 6.52 7.45 -19.86
N GLN A 175 7.52 8.33 -19.79
CA GLN A 175 8.83 8.10 -20.40
C GLN A 175 9.93 8.03 -19.34
N TYR A 176 10.65 6.91 -19.29
CA TYR A 176 11.87 6.78 -18.49
C TYR A 176 13.09 7.23 -19.31
N THR A 177 13.92 8.10 -18.74
CA THR A 177 15.08 8.74 -19.39
C THR A 177 16.18 7.77 -19.83
N SER A 178 16.16 6.51 -19.38
CA SER A 178 17.07 5.45 -19.83
C SER A 178 16.48 4.06 -19.57
N PRO A 179 16.10 3.28 -20.61
CA PRO A 179 15.65 1.90 -20.46
C PRO A 179 16.84 0.97 -20.22
N ASP A 180 16.77 0.14 -19.18
CA ASP A 180 17.66 -1.03 -19.00
C ASP A 180 17.14 -2.23 -19.82
N PHE A 181 17.91 -3.33 -19.81
CA PHE A 181 17.81 -4.57 -20.64
C PHE A 181 16.40 -5.20 -20.83
N LEU A 182 15.35 -4.75 -20.13
CA LEU A 182 13.95 -5.15 -20.27
C LEU A 182 12.95 -3.98 -20.27
N TYR A 183 13.32 -2.78 -20.73
CA TYR A 183 12.46 -1.59 -20.81
C TYR A 183 11.94 -1.02 -19.45
N ILE A 184 12.13 -1.72 -18.32
CA ILE A 184 11.87 -1.27 -16.93
C ILE A 184 13.14 -1.39 -16.09
N ARG A 185 13.37 -0.43 -15.19
CA ARG A 185 14.41 -0.51 -14.16
C ARG A 185 14.20 -1.76 -13.30
N SER A 186 15.15 -2.68 -13.31
CA SER A 186 15.10 -4.01 -12.67
C SER A 186 14.76 -4.00 -11.16
N TRP A 187 14.83 -2.83 -10.52
CA TRP A 187 14.48 -2.63 -9.12
C TRP A 187 13.02 -2.23 -8.85
N LEU A 188 12.28 -1.78 -9.87
CA LEU A 188 10.89 -1.34 -9.75
C LEU A 188 9.99 -2.43 -9.11
N PRO A 189 10.09 -3.71 -9.51
CA PRO A 189 9.29 -4.78 -8.90
C PRO A 189 9.59 -4.97 -7.40
N CYS A 190 10.85 -4.75 -6.99
CA CYS A 190 11.24 -4.88 -5.58
C CYS A 190 10.63 -3.76 -4.73
N ILE A 191 10.60 -2.53 -5.24
CA ILE A 191 9.96 -1.41 -4.56
C ILE A 191 8.45 -1.60 -4.48
N PHE A 192 7.80 -2.05 -5.56
CA PHE A 192 6.38 -2.38 -5.51
C PHE A 192 6.09 -3.48 -4.49
N PHE A 193 6.90 -4.54 -4.46
CA PHE A 193 6.76 -5.59 -3.47
C PHE A 193 6.86 -5.04 -2.03
N ALA A 194 7.91 -4.26 -1.72
CA ALA A 194 8.08 -3.66 -0.40
C ALA A 194 6.93 -2.71 -0.02
N GLY A 195 6.40 -1.95 -0.99
CA GLY A 195 5.25 -1.06 -0.81
C GLY A 195 3.96 -1.83 -0.51
N VAL A 196 3.71 -2.91 -1.25
CA VAL A 196 2.54 -3.79 -1.07
C VAL A 196 2.56 -4.44 0.32
N ILE A 197 3.71 -4.97 0.76
CA ILE A 197 3.85 -5.52 2.12
C ILE A 197 3.58 -4.44 3.17
N THR A 198 4.13 -3.23 2.99
CA THR A 198 3.94 -2.12 3.94
C THR A 198 2.47 -1.71 4.04
N MET A 199 1.78 -1.52 2.91
CA MET A 199 0.36 -1.17 2.88
C MET A 199 -0.54 -2.30 3.38
N GLY A 200 -0.20 -3.54 3.07
CA GLY A 200 -0.87 -4.72 3.62
C GLY A 200 -0.78 -4.78 5.15
N ASN A 201 0.38 -4.42 5.72
CA ASN A 201 0.60 -4.39 7.16
C ASN A 201 -0.23 -3.30 7.86
N ILE A 202 -0.31 -2.11 7.26
CA ILE A 202 -1.17 -1.02 7.74
C ILE A 202 -2.64 -1.45 7.67
N GLY A 203 -3.04 -2.07 6.55
CA GLY A 203 -4.39 -2.59 6.33
C GLY A 203 -4.81 -3.60 7.40
N ARG A 204 -3.96 -4.60 7.68
CA ARG A 204 -4.18 -5.60 8.74
C ARG A 204 -4.35 -4.96 10.12
N GLN A 205 -3.50 -3.98 10.46
CA GLN A 205 -3.59 -3.30 11.74
C GLN A 205 -4.86 -2.48 11.91
N LEU A 206 -5.27 -1.79 10.85
CA LEU A 206 -6.49 -1.01 10.88
C LEU A 206 -7.72 -1.93 11.00
N ALA A 207 -7.71 -3.10 10.35
CA ALA A 207 -8.73 -4.13 10.53
C ALA A 207 -8.83 -4.65 11.99
N LEU A 208 -7.68 -4.90 12.63
CA LEU A 208 -7.64 -5.32 14.03
C LEU A 208 -8.18 -4.25 14.98
N TYR A 209 -7.84 -2.98 14.73
CA TYR A 209 -8.32 -1.86 15.53
C TYR A 209 -9.84 -1.72 15.45
N GLU A 210 -10.42 -1.83 14.25
CA GLU A 210 -11.86 -1.84 14.04
C GLU A 210 -12.54 -2.99 14.78
N CYS A 211 -11.99 -4.20 14.68
CA CYS A 211 -12.53 -5.38 15.36
C CYS A 211 -12.57 -5.21 16.89
N LYS A 212 -11.46 -4.72 17.49
CA LYS A 212 -11.42 -4.38 18.92
C LYS A 212 -12.45 -3.32 19.29
N ARG A 213 -12.60 -2.28 18.47
CA ARG A 213 -13.56 -1.19 18.72
C ARG A 213 -15.01 -1.68 18.67
N MET A 214 -15.33 -2.62 17.79
CA MET A 214 -16.68 -3.22 17.72
C MET A 214 -16.94 -4.14 18.92
N SER A 215 -16.01 -5.01 19.28
CA SER A 215 -16.15 -5.89 20.45
C SER A 215 -16.32 -5.11 21.75
N GLY A 216 -15.61 -3.98 21.91
CA GLY A 216 -15.78 -3.12 23.08
C GLY A 216 -17.17 -2.48 23.20
N LYS A 217 -17.84 -2.18 22.07
CA LYS A 217 -19.21 -1.65 22.09
C LYS A 217 -20.23 -2.71 22.51
N THR A 218 -20.08 -3.95 22.04
CA THR A 218 -20.99 -5.06 22.38
C THR A 218 -20.93 -5.48 23.85
N HIS A 219 -19.84 -5.20 24.57
CA HIS A 219 -19.74 -5.49 26.00
C HIS A 219 -20.35 -4.40 26.90
N GLN A 220 -20.76 -3.27 26.33
CA GLN A 220 -21.25 -2.11 27.05
C GLN A 220 -22.75 -1.85 26.84
N ASP A 221 -23.38 -2.59 25.93
CA ASP A 221 -24.82 -2.67 25.68
C ASP A 221 -25.41 -3.94 26.34
#